data_AF-A0A9P6S0B4-F1
#
_entry.id   AF-A0A9P6S0B4-F1
#
_cell.length_a   1.000
_cell.length_b   1.000
_cell.length_c   1.000
_cell.angle_alpha   90.00
_cell.angle_beta   90.00
_cell.angle_gamma   90.00
#
_symmetry.space_group_name_H-M   'P 1'
#
loop_
_entity.id
_entity.type
_entity.pdbx_description
1 polymer ?
#
loop_
_entity_poly.entity_id
_entity_poly.type
_entity_poly.pdbx_seq_one_letter_code
_entity_poly.pdbx_strand_id
1 'polypeptide(L)'
;APRVQKQQQRQQEAQWNELVRALEKNHVRYRQTRRQTIRLKHKDKDDVRAAIFDNPLRHLDFIGFQNLDLLLPPILPFLTFLTTLRLRSRTFGQVSFDAVLKACPLLEKFQAGIVGVILELSGPSIPANQQLSGPARLPLRSFELENATLEYSSLTNLLANCPNLQDLRLINVMFMERISTSSHTSTLETLQGAVSGSAPFITQQTFNPNDHAASVLEYLKQIRLRLRSFHISVYAARELDLDPSTILSLCPEATEWTFWTEGLTESIVHDLSLLPNNVTSLDLLWDTSPEWELSWMTPLGLNLDHRRARQARRNSWRAEISRDEQDDLGSTQARGANEKAFSGAAADDSKLGEDLRGLGRVSDVNSMLEQIDSGRFICWPSLQKISLHDDSEIGRHPTAELRRLFPTDTTSK
;
A
#
# COMPACT_ATOMS: atom_id res chain seq x y z
N ALA A 1 29.26 36.97 -23.94
CA ALA A 1 28.57 36.14 -22.93
C ALA A 1 27.29 36.76 -22.35
N PRO A 2 27.27 37.98 -21.75
CA PRO A 2 26.09 38.47 -20.99
C PRO A 2 24.83 38.75 -21.83
N ARG A 3 24.97 39.01 -23.14
CA ARG A 3 23.82 39.21 -24.04
C ARG A 3 23.04 37.93 -24.32
N VAL A 4 23.72 36.78 -24.42
CA VAL A 4 23.08 35.48 -24.67
C VAL A 4 22.29 35.04 -23.44
N GLN A 5 22.85 35.23 -22.25
CA GLN A 5 22.19 34.90 -20.98
C GLN A 5 20.95 35.78 -20.73
N LYS A 6 21.03 37.09 -21.05
CA LYS A 6 19.88 38.00 -20.96
C LYS A 6 18.78 37.66 -21.97
N GLN A 7 19.14 37.14 -23.14
CA GLN A 7 18.18 36.70 -24.15
C GLN A 7 17.49 35.39 -23.75
N GLN A 8 18.25 34.45 -23.18
CA GLN A 8 17.73 33.19 -22.67
C GLN A 8 16.79 33.40 -21.47
N GLN A 9 17.14 34.31 -20.56
CA GLN A 9 16.28 34.68 -19.44
C GLN A 9 14.96 35.30 -19.90
N ARG A 10 14.99 36.20 -20.88
CA ARG A 10 13.78 36.78 -21.49
C ARG A 10 12.90 35.73 -22.18
N GLN A 11 13.52 34.73 -22.81
CA GLN A 11 12.80 33.63 -23.45
C GLN A 11 12.13 32.71 -22.42
N GLN A 12 12.81 32.39 -21.33
CA GLN A 12 12.24 31.62 -20.21
C GLN A 12 11.09 32.37 -19.54
N GLU A 13 11.24 33.67 -19.30
CA GLU A 13 10.19 34.51 -18.72
C GLU A 13 8.97 34.62 -19.65
N ALA A 14 9.18 34.68 -20.97
CA ALA A 14 8.09 34.63 -21.95
C ALA A 14 7.34 33.30 -21.94
N GLN A 15 8.07 32.17 -21.91
CA GLN A 15 7.48 30.82 -21.83
C GLN A 15 6.72 30.60 -20.52
N TRP A 16 7.26 31.09 -19.41
CA TRP A 16 6.60 31.06 -18.10
C TRP A 16 5.27 31.83 -18.12
N ASN A 17 5.28 33.05 -18.65
CA ASN A 17 4.07 33.87 -18.76
C ASN A 17 3.02 33.24 -19.69
N GLU A 18 3.44 32.52 -20.73
CA GLU A 18 2.53 31.78 -21.62
C GLU A 18 1.88 30.58 -20.91
N LEU A 19 2.65 29.82 -20.14
CA LEU A 19 2.15 28.71 -19.33
C LEU A 19 1.14 29.20 -18.28
N VAL A 20 1.45 30.27 -17.55
CA VAL A 20 0.53 30.86 -16.55
C VAL A 20 -0.80 31.23 -17.20
N ARG A 21 -0.78 31.90 -18.37
CA ARG A 21 -2.00 32.22 -19.10
C ARG A 21 -2.79 30.98 -19.55
N ALA A 22 -2.10 29.90 -19.95
CA ALA A 22 -2.76 28.66 -20.35
C ALA A 22 -3.46 27.98 -19.17
N LEU A 23 -2.82 27.97 -18.00
CA LEU A 23 -3.39 27.43 -16.76
C LEU A 23 -4.57 28.26 -16.26
N GLU A 24 -4.48 29.59 -16.31
CA GLU A 24 -5.60 30.48 -15.99
C GLU A 24 -6.80 30.24 -16.92
N LYS A 25 -6.57 30.12 -18.23
CA LYS A 25 -7.61 29.77 -19.20
C LYS A 25 -8.26 28.42 -18.89
N ASN A 26 -7.46 27.41 -18.53
CA ASN A 26 -7.97 26.09 -18.17
C ASN A 26 -8.80 26.13 -16.88
N HIS A 27 -8.34 26.86 -15.86
CA HIS A 27 -9.07 27.04 -14.61
C HIS A 27 -10.41 27.76 -14.81
N VAL A 28 -10.44 28.81 -15.65
CA VAL A 28 -11.67 29.50 -16.03
C VAL A 28 -12.63 28.55 -16.77
N ARG A 29 -12.12 27.75 -17.71
CA ARG A 29 -12.91 26.75 -18.44
C ARG A 29 -13.51 25.71 -17.50
N TYR A 30 -12.73 25.16 -16.57
CA TYR A 30 -13.21 24.24 -15.54
C TYR A 30 -14.33 24.86 -14.67
N ARG A 31 -14.14 26.10 -14.20
CA ARG A 31 -15.17 26.82 -13.43
C ARG A 31 -16.44 27.08 -14.25
N GLN A 32 -16.32 27.41 -15.53
CA GLN A 32 -17.45 27.60 -16.43
C GLN A 32 -18.21 26.30 -16.68
N THR A 33 -17.51 25.20 -17.01
CA THR A 33 -18.10 23.87 -17.18
C THR A 33 -18.85 23.47 -15.91
N ARG A 34 -18.23 23.59 -14.74
CA ARG A 34 -18.85 23.25 -13.44
C ARG A 34 -20.08 24.11 -13.15
N ARG A 35 -20.04 25.42 -13.46
CA ARG A 35 -21.21 26.31 -13.33
C ARG A 35 -22.33 25.95 -14.31
N GLN A 36 -22.00 25.50 -15.52
CA GLN A 36 -22.99 25.00 -16.49
C GLN A 36 -23.60 23.67 -16.03
N THR A 37 -22.81 22.74 -15.47
CA THR A 37 -23.33 21.49 -14.90
C THR A 37 -24.25 21.76 -13.71
N ILE A 38 -23.94 22.76 -12.89
CA ILE A 38 -24.79 23.17 -11.76
C ILE A 38 -26.08 23.87 -12.26
N ARG A 39 -26.00 24.70 -13.31
CA ARG A 39 -27.17 25.36 -13.91
C ARG A 39 -28.11 24.38 -14.63
N LEU A 40 -27.58 23.34 -15.29
CA LEU A 40 -28.38 22.28 -15.89
C LEU A 40 -29.10 21.40 -14.85
N LYS A 41 -28.57 21.34 -13.61
CA LYS A 41 -29.17 20.61 -12.48
C LYS A 41 -30.25 21.38 -11.70
N HIS A 42 -30.61 22.59 -12.12
CA HIS A 42 -31.60 23.42 -11.41
C HIS A 42 -32.93 23.61 -12.15
N LYS A 43 -33.13 22.98 -13.32
CA LYS A 43 -34.39 23.13 -14.05
C LYS A 43 -35.48 22.12 -13.70
N ASP A 44 -35.17 21.06 -12.95
CA ASP A 44 -36.21 20.11 -12.58
C ASP A 44 -35.88 19.38 -11.27
N LYS A 45 -36.43 19.87 -10.16
CA LYS A 45 -36.24 19.27 -8.83
C LYS A 45 -37.07 17.99 -8.64
N ASP A 46 -38.10 17.80 -9.46
CA ASP A 46 -38.99 16.65 -9.37
C ASP A 46 -38.45 15.46 -10.18
N ASP A 47 -37.80 15.71 -11.33
CA ASP A 47 -37.07 14.66 -12.08
C ASP A 47 -35.82 14.14 -11.34
N VAL A 48 -35.12 14.97 -10.55
CA VAL A 48 -33.95 14.52 -9.77
C VAL A 48 -34.36 13.55 -8.66
N ARG A 49 -35.55 13.71 -8.08
CA ARG A 49 -36.07 12.75 -7.10
C ARG A 49 -36.32 11.39 -7.76
N ALA A 50 -37.01 11.36 -8.91
CA ALA A 50 -37.23 10.13 -9.66
C ALA A 50 -35.90 9.43 -10.02
N ALA A 51 -34.93 10.18 -10.55
CA ALA A 51 -33.63 9.62 -10.95
C ALA A 51 -32.79 9.05 -9.78
N ILE A 52 -32.95 9.57 -8.56
CA ILE A 52 -32.27 9.04 -7.35
C ILE A 52 -32.91 7.73 -6.88
N PHE A 53 -34.23 7.58 -7.01
CA PHE A 53 -34.93 6.33 -6.65
C PHE A 53 -34.80 5.25 -7.73
N ASP A 54 -34.70 5.64 -9.00
CA ASP A 54 -34.55 4.70 -10.12
C ASP A 54 -33.13 4.12 -10.23
N ASN A 55 -32.11 4.82 -9.71
CA ASN A 55 -30.72 4.38 -9.71
C ASN A 55 -30.13 4.49 -8.30
N PRO A 56 -30.41 3.51 -7.42
CA PRO A 56 -29.92 3.56 -6.06
C PRO A 56 -28.39 3.60 -6.03
N LEU A 57 -27.82 4.30 -5.05
CA LEU A 57 -26.39 4.44 -4.89
C LEU A 57 -25.75 3.07 -4.63
N ARG A 58 -24.93 2.61 -5.58
CA ARG A 58 -24.22 1.31 -5.50
C ARG A 58 -22.76 1.43 -5.10
N HIS A 59 -22.13 2.57 -5.39
CA HIS A 59 -20.71 2.80 -5.16
C HIS A 59 -20.54 4.09 -4.36
N LEU A 60 -19.79 4.03 -3.27
CA LEU A 60 -19.53 5.17 -2.40
C LEU A 60 -18.08 5.18 -1.95
N ASP A 61 -17.39 6.26 -2.32
CA ASP A 61 -15.99 6.49 -1.98
C ASP A 61 -15.90 7.70 -1.07
N PHE A 62 -15.42 7.49 0.16
CA PHE A 62 -15.04 8.55 1.08
C PHE A 62 -13.53 8.67 1.12
N ILE A 63 -13.00 9.76 0.57
CA ILE A 63 -11.57 10.06 0.56
C ILE A 63 -11.36 11.44 1.17
N GLY A 64 -10.57 11.56 2.23
CA GLY A 64 -10.18 12.86 2.77
C GLY A 64 -9.89 12.91 4.27
N PHE A 65 -10.03 14.10 4.87
CA PHE A 65 -9.75 14.37 6.28
C PHE A 65 -11.03 14.34 7.12
N GLN A 66 -11.72 13.20 7.13
CA GLN A 66 -12.98 13.06 7.85
C GLN A 66 -12.87 11.99 8.93
N ASN A 67 -13.37 12.32 10.12
CA ASN A 67 -13.52 11.34 11.19
C ASN A 67 -14.67 10.38 10.80
N LEU A 68 -14.31 9.13 10.51
CA LEU A 68 -15.25 8.11 10.02
C LEU A 68 -16.33 7.78 11.06
N ASP A 69 -16.02 7.87 12.36
CA ASP A 69 -16.98 7.64 13.45
C ASP A 69 -18.12 8.64 13.45
N LEU A 70 -17.85 9.88 13.05
CA LEU A 70 -18.85 10.94 12.99
C LEU A 70 -19.58 10.94 11.65
N LEU A 71 -18.88 10.54 10.58
CA LEU A 71 -19.40 10.59 9.22
C LEU A 71 -20.36 9.44 8.90
N LEU A 72 -20.00 8.21 9.26
CA LEU A 72 -20.72 7.02 8.82
C LEU A 72 -22.10 6.86 9.49
N PRO A 73 -22.25 6.92 10.82
CA PRO A 73 -23.52 6.56 11.46
C PRO A 73 -24.75 7.33 10.93
N PRO A 74 -24.68 8.64 10.64
CA PRO A 74 -25.82 9.38 10.09
C PRO A 74 -26.22 8.95 8.68
N ILE A 75 -25.29 8.41 7.89
CA ILE A 75 -25.54 8.06 6.48
C ILE A 75 -25.86 6.58 6.26
N LEU A 76 -25.41 5.70 7.17
CA LEU A 76 -25.58 4.25 7.06
C LEU A 76 -27.01 3.82 6.72
N PRO A 77 -28.09 4.35 7.33
CA PRO A 77 -29.46 3.95 7.00
C PRO A 77 -29.88 4.16 5.54
N PHE A 78 -29.14 4.98 4.78
CA PHE A 78 -29.43 5.29 3.38
C PHE A 78 -28.61 4.44 2.38
N LEU A 79 -27.76 3.52 2.87
CA LEU A 79 -26.82 2.74 2.06
C LEU A 79 -27.28 1.30 1.77
N THR A 80 -28.58 1.03 1.83
CA THR A 80 -29.16 -0.33 1.70
C THR A 80 -28.87 -1.03 0.37
N PHE A 81 -28.59 -0.27 -0.68
CA PHE A 81 -28.29 -0.77 -2.03
C PHE A 81 -26.81 -0.74 -2.38
N LEU A 82 -25.96 -0.36 -1.42
CA LEU A 82 -24.54 -0.19 -1.66
C LEU A 82 -23.86 -1.54 -1.89
N THR A 83 -23.17 -1.68 -3.02
CA THR A 83 -22.40 -2.87 -3.39
C THR A 83 -20.89 -2.63 -3.22
N THR A 84 -20.44 -1.38 -3.18
CA THR A 84 -19.04 -1.03 -2.99
C THR A 84 -18.90 0.17 -2.06
N LEU A 85 -18.14 -0.01 -1.00
CA LEU A 85 -17.79 1.03 -0.05
C LEU A 85 -16.27 1.13 0.06
N ARG A 86 -15.74 2.31 -0.23
CA ARG A 86 -14.32 2.63 -0.05
C ARG A 86 -14.15 3.76 0.95
N LEU A 87 -13.41 3.51 2.02
CA LEU A 87 -13.12 4.45 3.09
C LEU A 87 -11.62 4.71 3.11
N ARG A 88 -11.19 5.94 2.81
CA ARG A 88 -9.81 6.40 2.98
C ARG A 88 -9.79 7.69 3.77
N SER A 89 -9.32 7.62 5.02
CA SER A 89 -9.14 8.80 5.85
C SER A 89 -7.67 9.12 6.10
N ARG A 90 -7.40 10.30 6.63
CA ARG A 90 -6.10 10.75 7.17
C ARG A 90 -6.16 11.05 8.66
N THR A 91 -7.36 11.01 9.23
CA THR A 91 -7.59 11.22 10.65
C THR A 91 -7.90 9.88 11.27
N PHE A 92 -7.48 9.69 12.52
CA PHE A 92 -7.90 8.54 13.31
C PHE A 92 -9.43 8.41 13.28
N GLY A 93 -9.89 7.18 13.21
CA GLY A 93 -11.30 6.85 13.28
C GLY A 93 -11.45 5.37 13.58
N GLN A 94 -12.53 5.06 14.27
CA GLN A 94 -13.06 3.74 14.39
C GLN A 94 -14.13 3.55 13.30
N VAL A 95 -14.33 2.31 12.88
CA VAL A 95 -15.43 1.94 11.99
C VAL A 95 -16.05 0.67 12.55
N SER A 96 -17.32 0.77 12.93
CA SER A 96 -18.10 -0.41 13.28
C SER A 96 -18.47 -1.16 12.00
N PHE A 97 -17.72 -2.22 11.68
CA PHE A 97 -17.98 -3.00 10.48
C PHE A 97 -19.33 -3.74 10.55
N ASP A 98 -19.75 -4.11 11.77
CA ASP A 98 -21.10 -4.61 12.03
C ASP A 98 -22.19 -3.65 11.56
N ALA A 99 -22.06 -2.37 11.90
CA ALA A 99 -23.02 -1.34 11.50
C ALA A 99 -23.02 -1.16 9.97
N VAL A 100 -21.85 -1.23 9.33
CA VAL A 100 -21.71 -1.19 7.87
C VAL A 100 -22.44 -2.36 7.21
N LEU A 101 -22.20 -3.60 7.67
CA LEU A 101 -22.83 -4.80 7.09
C LEU A 101 -24.35 -4.82 7.31
N LYS A 102 -24.83 -4.38 8.48
CA LYS A 102 -26.27 -4.23 8.75
C LYS A 102 -26.94 -3.20 7.84
N ALA A 103 -26.25 -2.10 7.58
CA ALA A 103 -26.73 -1.02 6.73
C ALA A 103 -26.64 -1.35 5.23
N CYS A 104 -25.65 -2.13 4.83
CA CYS A 104 -25.33 -2.45 3.43
C CYS A 104 -25.42 -3.97 3.20
N PRO A 105 -26.62 -4.58 3.22
CA PRO A 105 -26.78 -6.03 3.08
C PRO A 105 -26.35 -6.58 1.71
N LEU A 106 -26.18 -5.72 0.70
CA LEU A 106 -25.73 -6.06 -0.65
C LEU A 106 -24.24 -5.78 -0.90
N LEU A 107 -23.46 -5.49 0.15
CA LEU A 107 -22.07 -5.06 0.02
C LEU A 107 -21.18 -6.20 -0.52
N GLU A 108 -20.68 -6.03 -1.74
CA GLU A 108 -19.78 -6.98 -2.41
C GLU A 108 -18.31 -6.60 -2.24
N LYS A 109 -18.00 -5.30 -2.10
CA LYS A 109 -16.62 -4.81 -1.97
C LYS A 109 -16.51 -3.84 -0.82
N PHE A 110 -15.63 -4.14 0.11
CA PHE A 110 -15.29 -3.25 1.21
C PHE A 110 -13.79 -2.97 1.20
N GLN A 111 -13.43 -1.71 1.11
CA GLN A 111 -12.06 -1.25 1.20
C GLN A 111 -11.99 -0.17 2.28
N ALA A 112 -11.14 -0.32 3.28
CA ALA A 112 -10.97 0.69 4.30
C ALA A 112 -9.50 0.84 4.69
N GLY A 113 -9.05 2.09 4.80
CA GLY A 113 -7.73 2.36 5.33
C GLY A 113 -7.54 3.79 5.77
N ILE A 114 -6.51 4.01 6.58
CA ILE A 114 -6.11 5.34 7.01
C ILE A 114 -4.65 5.59 6.67
N VAL A 115 -4.38 6.77 6.13
CA VAL A 115 -3.02 7.20 5.82
C VAL A 115 -2.40 7.82 7.08
N GLY A 116 -1.25 7.29 7.50
CA GLY A 116 -0.42 7.85 8.57
C GLY A 116 -0.89 7.57 10.00
N VAL A 117 -2.05 6.96 10.20
CA VAL A 117 -2.51 6.43 11.49
C VAL A 117 -3.28 5.13 11.29
N ILE A 118 -3.62 4.45 12.39
CA ILE A 118 -4.28 3.15 12.39
C ILE A 118 -5.81 3.30 12.43
N LEU A 119 -6.50 2.62 11.52
CA LEU A 119 -7.96 2.43 11.50
C LEU A 119 -8.39 1.37 12.49
N GLU A 120 -9.21 1.71 13.48
CA GLU A 120 -9.77 0.68 14.36
C GLU A 120 -11.04 0.09 13.75
N LEU A 121 -10.97 -1.13 13.22
CA LEU A 121 -12.14 -1.82 12.72
C LEU A 121 -12.76 -2.65 13.85
N SER A 122 -13.86 -2.16 14.43
CA SER A 122 -14.64 -2.93 15.38
C SER A 122 -15.35 -4.04 14.60
N GLY A 123 -15.02 -5.28 14.96
CA GLY A 123 -15.47 -6.45 14.21
C GLY A 123 -16.98 -6.68 14.25
N PRO A 124 -17.49 -7.49 13.32
CA PRO A 124 -18.87 -7.90 13.34
C PRO A 124 -19.07 -8.84 14.52
N SER A 125 -19.71 -8.32 15.57
CA SER A 125 -20.31 -9.11 16.64
C SER A 125 -21.51 -9.84 16.04
N ILE A 126 -21.32 -10.76 15.09
CA ILE A 126 -22.40 -11.60 14.60
C ILE A 126 -22.84 -12.39 15.83
N PRO A 127 -24.02 -12.08 16.41
CA PRO A 127 -24.43 -12.75 17.63
C PRO A 127 -24.59 -14.22 17.25
N ALA A 128 -23.99 -15.12 18.02
CA ALA A 128 -24.15 -16.57 17.82
C ALA A 128 -25.63 -16.99 17.68
N ASN A 129 -26.55 -16.18 18.20
CA ASN A 129 -27.99 -16.36 18.16
C ASN A 129 -28.66 -16.14 16.78
N GLN A 130 -27.99 -15.57 15.77
CA GLN A 130 -28.54 -15.53 14.40
C GLN A 130 -28.37 -16.87 13.63
N GLN A 131 -27.78 -17.89 14.25
CA GLN A 131 -27.61 -19.22 13.63
C GLN A 131 -28.92 -20.02 13.44
N LEU A 132 -30.04 -19.58 14.01
CA LEU A 132 -31.28 -20.37 14.04
C LEU A 132 -32.10 -20.39 12.73
N SER A 133 -31.76 -19.57 11.73
CA SER A 133 -32.48 -19.51 10.43
C SER A 133 -31.65 -19.93 9.22
N GLY A 134 -30.52 -20.61 9.46
CA GLY A 134 -29.50 -20.89 8.45
C GLY A 134 -28.49 -19.74 8.37
N PRO A 135 -27.21 -20.04 8.07
CA PRO A 135 -26.17 -19.01 8.05
C PRO A 135 -26.46 -18.03 6.90
N ALA A 136 -26.88 -16.82 7.24
CA ALA A 136 -26.99 -15.73 6.28
C ALA A 136 -25.60 -15.46 5.71
N ARG A 137 -25.38 -15.87 4.46
CA ARG A 137 -24.11 -15.67 3.76
C ARG A 137 -24.01 -14.22 3.30
N LEU A 138 -22.90 -13.57 3.64
CA LEU A 138 -22.62 -12.21 3.18
C LEU A 138 -22.26 -12.24 1.69
N PRO A 139 -22.70 -11.28 0.87
CA PRO A 139 -22.37 -11.21 -0.56
C PRO A 139 -20.96 -10.69 -0.84
N LEU A 140 -20.15 -10.49 0.21
CA LEU A 140 -18.81 -9.92 0.13
C LEU A 140 -17.90 -10.80 -0.75
N ARG A 141 -17.31 -10.17 -1.76
CA ARG A 141 -16.36 -10.75 -2.73
C ARG A 141 -14.96 -10.16 -2.58
N SER A 142 -14.84 -8.92 -2.10
CA SER A 142 -13.57 -8.24 -1.92
C SER A 142 -13.53 -7.56 -0.55
N PHE A 143 -12.49 -7.87 0.23
CA PHE A 143 -12.23 -7.29 1.53
C PHE A 143 -10.79 -6.81 1.62
N GLU A 144 -10.62 -5.50 1.71
CA GLU A 144 -9.33 -4.83 1.76
C GLU A 144 -9.27 -3.93 3.00
N LEU A 145 -8.26 -4.15 3.83
CA LEU A 145 -7.91 -3.30 4.94
C LEU A 145 -6.49 -2.81 4.78
N GLU A 146 -6.26 -1.55 5.07
CA GLU A 146 -4.96 -0.89 4.95
C GLU A 146 -4.72 -0.05 6.21
N ASN A 147 -3.57 -0.26 6.88
CA ASN A 147 -3.20 0.43 8.12
C ASN A 147 -4.31 0.33 9.18
N ALA A 148 -4.75 -0.88 9.52
CA ALA A 148 -5.89 -1.11 10.41
C ALA A 148 -5.56 -2.01 11.61
N THR A 149 -6.24 -1.80 12.74
CA THR A 149 -6.35 -2.79 13.81
C THR A 149 -7.62 -3.61 13.64
N LEU A 150 -7.48 -4.92 13.79
CA LEU A 150 -8.60 -5.86 13.65
C LEU A 150 -8.50 -6.94 14.71
N GLU A 151 -9.62 -7.29 15.34
CA GLU A 151 -9.66 -8.42 16.26
C GLU A 151 -9.58 -9.75 15.49
N TYR A 152 -8.70 -10.67 15.89
CA TYR A 152 -8.54 -11.96 15.21
C TYR A 152 -9.84 -12.76 15.12
N SER A 153 -10.61 -12.81 16.22
CA SER A 153 -11.93 -13.46 16.29
C SER A 153 -12.92 -12.88 15.27
N SER A 154 -12.81 -11.58 15.02
CA SER A 154 -13.70 -10.87 14.12
C SER A 154 -13.38 -11.14 12.66
N LEU A 155 -12.10 -11.25 12.33
CA LEU A 155 -11.67 -11.66 10.99
C LEU A 155 -12.12 -13.09 10.69
N THR A 156 -11.85 -14.04 11.58
CA THR A 156 -12.23 -15.45 11.36
C THR A 156 -13.74 -15.61 11.23
N ASN A 157 -14.52 -14.93 12.08
CA ASN A 157 -15.98 -14.87 11.96
C ASN A 157 -16.44 -14.27 10.62
N LEU A 158 -15.82 -13.19 10.15
CA LEU A 158 -16.13 -12.60 8.85
C LEU A 158 -15.88 -13.60 7.72
N LEU A 159 -14.70 -14.21 7.70
CA LEU A 159 -14.28 -15.17 6.67
C LEU A 159 -15.20 -16.40 6.63
N ALA A 160 -15.63 -16.91 7.80
CA ALA A 160 -16.60 -18.00 7.90
C ALA A 160 -17.94 -17.70 7.21
N ASN A 161 -18.34 -16.42 7.19
CA ASN A 161 -19.62 -15.96 6.65
C ASN A 161 -19.53 -15.44 5.21
N CYS A 162 -18.34 -15.41 4.61
CA CYS A 162 -18.08 -14.91 3.25
C CYS A 162 -17.53 -16.02 2.32
N PRO A 163 -18.28 -17.09 2.02
CA PRO A 163 -17.78 -18.20 1.19
C PRO A 163 -17.49 -17.79 -0.27
N ASN A 164 -17.99 -16.64 -0.72
CA ASN A 164 -17.77 -16.09 -2.06
C ASN A 164 -16.64 -15.06 -2.11
N LEU A 165 -15.86 -14.92 -1.03
CA LEU A 165 -14.72 -14.00 -1.00
C LEU A 165 -13.67 -14.46 -2.02
N GLN A 166 -13.28 -13.54 -2.90
CA GLN A 166 -12.31 -13.74 -3.98
C GLN A 166 -11.05 -12.91 -3.73
N ASP A 167 -11.20 -11.71 -3.17
CA ASP A 167 -10.07 -10.80 -2.94
C ASP A 167 -9.97 -10.53 -1.44
N LEU A 168 -8.84 -10.91 -0.83
CA LEU A 168 -8.53 -10.64 0.57
C LEU A 168 -7.19 -9.93 0.66
N ARG A 169 -7.20 -8.65 1.05
CA ARG A 169 -5.98 -7.85 1.19
C ARG A 169 -5.94 -7.23 2.58
N LEU A 170 -5.01 -7.68 3.41
CA LEU A 170 -4.76 -7.16 4.74
C LEU A 170 -3.39 -6.48 4.72
N ILE A 171 -3.36 -5.18 4.52
CA ILE A 171 -2.15 -4.39 4.33
C ILE A 171 -1.82 -3.67 5.64
N ASN A 172 -0.64 -3.95 6.20
CA ASN A 172 -0.16 -3.32 7.43
C ASN A 172 -1.19 -3.41 8.59
N VAL A 173 -1.78 -4.60 8.78
CA VAL A 173 -2.83 -4.82 9.78
C VAL A 173 -2.23 -5.24 11.11
N MET A 174 -2.74 -4.72 12.22
CA MET A 174 -2.39 -5.16 13.57
C MET A 174 -3.53 -6.02 14.13
N PHE A 175 -3.22 -7.26 14.51
CA PHE A 175 -4.20 -8.13 15.14
C PHE A 175 -4.28 -7.85 16.64
N MET A 176 -5.51 -7.63 17.12
CA MET A 176 -5.80 -7.45 18.53
C MET A 176 -6.42 -8.74 19.08
N GLU A 177 -5.96 -9.18 20.25
CA GLU A 177 -6.64 -10.21 21.02
C GLU A 177 -7.35 -9.55 22.19
N ARG A 178 -8.68 -9.66 22.22
CA ARG A 178 -9.41 -9.29 23.43
C ARG A 178 -9.14 -10.35 24.46
N ILE A 179 -8.27 -10.02 25.43
CA ILE A 179 -8.22 -10.75 26.69
C ILE A 179 -9.62 -10.60 27.28
N SER A 180 -10.43 -11.64 27.11
CA SER A 180 -11.74 -11.70 27.72
C SER A 180 -11.47 -11.62 29.21
N THR A 181 -11.72 -10.45 29.82
CA THR A 181 -11.71 -10.28 31.26
C THR A 181 -12.94 -11.03 31.77
N SER A 182 -12.87 -12.35 31.75
CA SER A 182 -13.92 -13.23 32.21
C SER A 182 -14.03 -13.04 33.73
N SER A 183 -14.90 -12.11 34.13
CA SER A 183 -15.79 -12.17 35.28
C SER A 183 -15.23 -12.50 36.68
N HIS A 184 -13.92 -12.52 36.90
CA HIS A 184 -13.35 -12.84 38.21
C HIS A 184 -13.26 -11.65 39.19
N THR A 185 -13.79 -10.47 38.87
CA THR A 185 -13.88 -9.33 39.80
C THR A 185 -15.13 -9.30 40.67
N SER A 186 -15.81 -10.43 40.88
CA SER A 186 -16.99 -10.51 41.76
C SER A 186 -16.70 -10.26 43.27
N THR A 187 -15.49 -9.91 43.69
CA THR A 187 -15.16 -9.77 45.13
C THR A 187 -14.31 -8.56 45.54
N LEU A 188 -13.92 -7.67 44.62
CA LEU A 188 -13.05 -6.52 44.96
C LEU A 188 -13.68 -5.13 44.78
N GLU A 189 -14.95 -5.02 44.39
CA GLU A 189 -15.64 -3.72 44.25
C GLU A 189 -16.11 -3.08 45.57
N THR A 190 -15.91 -3.71 46.73
CA THR A 190 -16.39 -3.13 48.01
C THR A 190 -15.39 -2.21 48.71
N LEU A 191 -14.18 -1.96 48.19
CA LEU A 191 -13.17 -1.19 48.93
C LEU A 191 -12.40 -0.09 48.19
N GLN A 192 -12.90 0.43 47.05
CA GLN A 192 -12.29 1.62 46.43
C GLN A 192 -13.33 2.70 46.13
N GLY A 193 -13.63 3.46 47.18
CA GLY A 193 -14.24 4.77 47.06
C GLY A 193 -13.27 5.77 46.39
N ALA A 194 -13.80 6.44 45.36
CA ALA A 194 -13.51 7.82 45.01
C ALA A 194 -12.04 8.25 44.87
N VAL A 195 -11.38 7.85 43.77
CA VAL A 195 -10.39 8.73 43.11
C VAL A 195 -10.54 8.64 41.59
N SER A 196 -10.71 9.80 40.97
CA SER A 196 -10.96 10.10 39.56
C SER A 196 -10.05 9.39 38.53
N GLY A 197 -10.69 8.89 37.46
CA GLY A 197 -10.42 9.38 36.11
C GLY A 197 -9.25 8.80 35.31
N SER A 198 -8.60 7.72 35.73
CA SER A 198 -7.65 7.01 34.86
C SER A 198 -8.38 5.97 34.01
N ALA A 199 -8.32 6.14 32.68
CA ALA A 199 -8.70 5.08 31.76
C ALA A 199 -7.92 3.80 32.11
N PRO A 200 -8.56 2.62 32.08
CA PRO A 200 -7.89 1.37 32.42
C PRO A 200 -6.66 1.21 31.52
N PHE A 201 -5.47 1.14 32.14
CA PHE A 201 -4.26 0.74 31.45
C PHE A 201 -4.46 -0.71 31.01
N ILE A 202 -4.80 -0.89 29.74
CA ILE A 202 -4.77 -2.19 29.09
C ILE A 202 -3.30 -2.61 29.07
N THR A 203 -2.89 -3.51 29.97
CA THR A 203 -1.63 -4.24 29.84
C THR A 203 -1.71 -5.04 28.55
N GLN A 204 -1.15 -4.47 27.47
CA GLN A 204 -0.98 -5.14 26.20
C GLN A 204 0.00 -6.28 26.43
N GLN A 205 -0.52 -7.50 26.51
CA GLN A 205 0.33 -8.69 26.45
C GLN A 205 0.92 -8.73 25.04
N THR A 206 2.25 -8.64 24.95
CA THR A 206 2.96 -8.56 23.67
C THR A 206 2.93 -9.92 22.99
N PHE A 207 1.87 -10.21 22.25
CA PHE A 207 1.87 -11.31 21.29
C PHE A 207 2.81 -10.99 20.15
N ASN A 208 3.51 -12.01 19.65
CA ASN A 208 4.31 -11.88 18.45
C ASN A 208 3.35 -11.67 17.27
N PRO A 209 3.41 -10.54 16.54
CA PRO A 209 2.52 -10.27 15.41
C PRO A 209 2.55 -11.39 14.35
N ASN A 210 3.66 -12.11 14.24
CA ASN A 210 3.84 -13.23 13.31
C ASN A 210 2.93 -14.42 13.64
N ASP A 211 2.63 -14.67 14.92
CA ASP A 211 1.80 -15.82 15.34
C ASP A 211 0.34 -15.64 14.87
N HIS A 212 -0.17 -14.40 14.89
CA HIS A 212 -1.51 -14.11 14.38
C HIS A 212 -1.60 -14.27 12.87
N ALA A 213 -0.59 -13.80 12.12
CA ALA A 213 -0.57 -13.99 10.67
C ALA A 213 -0.56 -15.48 10.30
N ALA A 214 0.28 -16.28 10.96
CA ALA A 214 0.32 -17.72 10.77
C ALA A 214 -1.04 -18.37 11.09
N SER A 215 -1.68 -17.94 12.18
CA SER A 215 -3.02 -18.41 12.56
C SER A 215 -4.08 -18.08 11.50
N VAL A 216 -4.05 -16.87 10.93
CA VAL A 216 -4.97 -16.47 9.84
C VAL A 216 -4.75 -17.35 8.62
N LEU A 217 -3.50 -17.62 8.25
CA LEU A 217 -3.20 -18.47 7.09
C LEU A 217 -3.66 -19.90 7.28
N GLU A 218 -3.44 -20.47 8.46
CA GLU A 218 -3.91 -21.83 8.76
C GLU A 218 -5.44 -21.90 8.76
N TYR A 219 -6.10 -20.87 9.28
CA TYR A 219 -7.55 -20.74 9.20
C TYR A 219 -8.05 -20.64 7.74
N LEU A 220 -7.39 -19.84 6.89
CA LEU A 220 -7.72 -19.72 5.47
C LEU A 220 -7.61 -21.08 4.75
N LYS A 221 -6.58 -21.87 5.04
CA LYS A 221 -6.42 -23.24 4.52
C LYS A 221 -7.58 -24.15 4.96
N GLN A 222 -8.03 -24.01 6.21
CA GLN A 222 -9.13 -24.81 6.75
C GLN A 222 -10.47 -24.51 6.06
N ILE A 223 -10.77 -23.24 5.79
CA ILE A 223 -12.05 -22.83 5.19
C ILE A 223 -12.09 -22.95 3.66
N ARG A 224 -10.95 -23.20 3.00
CA ARG A 224 -10.83 -23.47 1.55
C ARG A 224 -11.49 -22.42 0.66
N LEU A 225 -11.27 -21.13 0.95
CA LEU A 225 -11.74 -20.05 0.09
C LEU A 225 -11.04 -20.10 -1.28
N ARG A 226 -11.77 -19.78 -2.35
CA ARG A 226 -11.23 -19.66 -3.72
C ARG A 226 -10.81 -18.23 -3.99
N LEU A 227 -9.70 -17.84 -3.39
CA LEU A 227 -9.14 -16.50 -3.55
C LEU A 227 -8.46 -16.35 -4.92
N ARG A 228 -8.75 -15.24 -5.59
CA ARG A 228 -8.11 -14.76 -6.81
C ARG A 228 -6.95 -13.81 -6.52
N SER A 229 -7.10 -13.01 -5.47
CA SER A 229 -6.08 -12.08 -4.97
C SER A 229 -5.95 -12.23 -3.46
N PHE A 230 -4.71 -12.34 -2.99
CA PHE A 230 -4.41 -12.46 -1.57
C PHE A 230 -3.19 -11.63 -1.20
N HIS A 231 -3.31 -10.88 -0.12
CA HIS A 231 -2.17 -10.22 0.51
C HIS A 231 -2.39 -10.19 2.02
N ILE A 232 -1.34 -10.47 2.77
CA ILE A 232 -1.28 -10.22 4.21
C ILE A 232 0.06 -9.59 4.55
N SER A 233 0.01 -8.45 5.22
CA SER A 233 1.14 -7.85 5.90
C SER A 233 0.69 -7.32 7.25
N VAL A 234 1.54 -7.55 8.25
CA VAL A 234 1.23 -7.26 9.64
C VAL A 234 2.11 -6.11 10.12
N TYR A 235 1.48 -5.16 10.81
CA TYR A 235 2.19 -4.00 11.35
C TYR A 235 3.33 -4.43 12.29
N ALA A 236 4.50 -3.82 12.12
CA ALA A 236 5.75 -4.12 12.83
C ALA A 236 6.36 -5.53 12.59
N ALA A 237 5.75 -6.37 11.75
CA ALA A 237 6.38 -7.57 11.23
C ALA A 237 7.15 -7.21 9.95
N ARG A 238 8.41 -6.78 10.10
CA ARG A 238 9.27 -6.39 8.96
C ARG A 238 9.52 -7.55 8.00
N GLU A 239 9.55 -8.77 8.53
CA GLU A 239 9.57 -10.00 7.76
C GLU A 239 8.52 -10.93 8.36
N LEU A 240 7.39 -11.01 7.68
CA LEU A 240 6.59 -12.20 7.76
C LEU A 240 7.37 -13.26 6.98
N ASP A 241 8.02 -14.20 7.68
CA ASP A 241 8.65 -15.41 7.11
C ASP A 241 7.59 -16.34 6.50
N LEU A 242 6.76 -15.79 5.61
CA LEU A 242 5.80 -16.54 4.84
C LEU A 242 6.55 -17.12 3.67
N ASP A 243 6.85 -18.39 3.81
CA ASP A 243 7.27 -19.24 2.70
C ASP A 243 6.32 -18.98 1.51
N PRO A 244 6.82 -18.54 0.34
CA PRO A 244 6.03 -18.34 -0.86
C PRO A 244 5.17 -19.56 -1.21
N SER A 245 5.62 -20.77 -0.86
CA SER A 245 4.85 -22.01 -1.02
C SER A 245 3.50 -21.96 -0.28
N THR A 246 3.44 -21.30 0.88
CA THR A 246 2.22 -21.13 1.67
C THR A 246 1.23 -20.22 0.94
N ILE A 247 1.70 -19.11 0.36
CA ILE A 247 0.84 -18.21 -0.42
C ILE A 247 0.30 -18.93 -1.66
N LEU A 248 1.16 -19.67 -2.36
CA LEU A 248 0.77 -20.48 -3.52
C LEU A 248 -0.24 -21.57 -3.18
N SER A 249 -0.14 -22.16 -1.98
CA SER A 249 -1.11 -23.15 -1.50
C SER A 249 -2.50 -22.56 -1.28
N LEU A 250 -2.58 -21.27 -0.94
CA LEU A 250 -3.85 -20.56 -0.73
C LEU A 250 -4.46 -20.08 -2.04
N CYS A 251 -3.64 -19.56 -2.96
CA CYS A 251 -4.10 -18.94 -4.20
C CYS A 251 -3.27 -19.41 -5.42
N PRO A 252 -3.40 -20.68 -5.83
CA PRO A 252 -2.59 -21.22 -6.94
C PRO A 252 -2.87 -20.53 -8.28
N GLU A 253 -4.04 -19.91 -8.43
CA GLU A 253 -4.46 -19.18 -9.64
C GLU A 253 -4.18 -17.67 -9.56
N ALA A 254 -3.49 -17.18 -8.53
CA ALA A 254 -3.26 -15.75 -8.35
C ALA A 254 -2.39 -15.18 -9.47
N THR A 255 -2.96 -14.30 -10.29
CA THR A 255 -2.22 -13.51 -11.29
C THR A 255 -1.86 -12.11 -10.80
N GLU A 256 -2.35 -11.75 -9.62
CA GLU A 256 -2.13 -10.49 -8.94
C GLU A 256 -1.45 -10.75 -7.61
N TRP A 257 -0.25 -10.19 -7.46
CA TRP A 257 0.59 -10.38 -6.29
C TRP A 257 0.89 -9.04 -5.65
N THR A 258 0.94 -9.00 -4.33
CA THR A 258 1.31 -7.79 -3.58
C THR A 258 2.43 -8.13 -2.62
N PHE A 259 3.55 -7.41 -2.69
CA PHE A 259 4.71 -7.61 -1.80
C PHE A 259 5.14 -6.29 -1.19
N TRP A 260 5.70 -6.34 0.01
CA TRP A 260 6.57 -5.26 0.47
C TRP A 260 7.88 -5.33 -0.29
N THR A 261 8.43 -4.18 -0.70
CA THR A 261 9.70 -4.13 -1.42
C THR A 261 10.84 -4.77 -0.63
N GLU A 262 10.83 -4.62 0.70
CA GLU A 262 11.81 -5.26 1.59
C GLU A 262 11.70 -6.78 1.58
N GLY A 263 10.49 -7.32 1.40
CA GLY A 263 10.25 -8.75 1.33
C GLY A 263 10.51 -9.36 -0.05
N LEU A 264 10.75 -8.56 -1.09
CA LEU A 264 10.94 -9.07 -2.46
C LEU A 264 12.39 -9.52 -2.68
N THR A 265 12.72 -10.72 -2.21
CA THR A 265 14.05 -11.32 -2.39
C THR A 265 14.25 -11.86 -3.80
N GLU A 266 15.52 -12.05 -4.21
CA GLU A 266 15.86 -12.69 -5.50
C GLU A 266 15.24 -14.08 -5.64
N SER A 267 15.16 -14.83 -4.53
CA SER A 267 14.49 -16.14 -4.51
C SER A 267 13.01 -16.00 -4.84
N ILE A 268 12.30 -15.04 -4.25
CA ILE A 268 10.87 -14.83 -4.53
C ILE A 268 10.66 -14.40 -5.98
N VAL A 269 11.50 -13.49 -6.49
CA VAL A 269 11.48 -13.06 -7.90
C VAL A 269 11.68 -14.26 -8.83
N HIS A 270 12.65 -15.12 -8.51
CA HIS A 270 12.90 -16.35 -9.26
C HIS A 270 11.70 -17.31 -9.16
N ASP A 271 11.16 -17.53 -7.97
CA ASP A 271 10.02 -18.43 -7.76
C ASP A 271 8.79 -17.95 -8.51
N LEU A 272 8.48 -16.65 -8.47
CA LEU A 272 7.42 -16.00 -9.26
C LEU A 272 7.60 -16.22 -10.76
N SER A 273 8.85 -16.24 -11.25
CA SER A 273 9.15 -16.49 -12.66
C SER A 273 8.96 -17.96 -13.07
N LEU A 274 9.02 -18.89 -12.12
CA LEU A 274 8.81 -20.32 -12.32
C LEU A 274 7.34 -20.74 -12.20
N LEU A 275 6.47 -19.87 -11.71
CA LEU A 275 5.08 -20.23 -11.52
C LEU A 275 4.37 -20.48 -12.86
N PRO A 276 3.44 -21.45 -12.89
CA PRO A 276 2.65 -21.71 -14.08
C PRO A 276 1.65 -20.59 -14.38
N ASN A 277 1.32 -19.75 -13.39
CA ASN A 277 0.47 -18.59 -13.57
C ASN A 277 1.32 -17.39 -14.04
N ASN A 278 0.89 -16.75 -15.12
CA ASN A 278 1.52 -15.51 -15.56
C ASN A 278 1.18 -14.41 -14.55
N VAL A 279 2.17 -13.94 -13.79
CA VAL A 279 2.04 -12.75 -12.95
C VAL A 279 1.74 -11.56 -13.85
N THR A 280 0.50 -11.08 -13.82
CA THR A 280 0.02 -9.96 -14.66
C THR A 280 0.08 -8.62 -13.93
N SER A 281 -0.10 -8.63 -12.61
CA SER A 281 -0.05 -7.44 -11.76
C SER A 281 0.83 -7.72 -10.54
N LEU A 282 1.77 -6.82 -10.27
CA LEU A 282 2.61 -6.84 -9.09
C LEU A 282 2.48 -5.50 -8.37
N ASP A 283 1.79 -5.48 -7.24
CA ASP A 283 1.67 -4.31 -6.39
C ASP A 283 2.82 -4.33 -5.37
N LEU A 284 3.71 -3.33 -5.42
CA LEU A 284 4.82 -3.22 -4.46
C LEU A 284 4.50 -2.12 -3.45
N LEU A 285 4.46 -2.52 -2.18
CA LEU A 285 4.29 -1.66 -1.02
C LEU A 285 5.67 -1.22 -0.51
N TRP A 286 5.81 0.05 -0.18
CA TRP A 286 7.08 0.70 0.09
C TRP A 286 6.86 1.96 0.92
N ASP A 287 7.87 2.36 1.69
CA ASP A 287 7.69 3.43 2.68
C ASP A 287 7.97 4.83 2.11
N THR A 288 8.82 5.01 1.08
CA THR A 288 9.17 6.38 0.61
C THR A 288 9.83 6.54 -0.78
N SER A 289 10.07 5.49 -1.58
CA SER A 289 10.85 5.70 -2.81
C SER A 289 10.01 6.35 -3.94
N PRO A 290 10.63 6.94 -4.97
CA PRO A 290 9.93 7.57 -6.08
C PRO A 290 9.64 6.59 -7.23
N GLU A 291 8.48 6.74 -7.90
CA GLU A 291 7.90 5.74 -8.84
C GLU A 291 8.89 5.18 -9.88
N TRP A 292 9.81 6.03 -10.35
CA TRP A 292 10.77 5.69 -11.38
C TRP A 292 11.81 4.63 -10.96
N GLU A 293 12.02 4.40 -9.65
CA GLU A 293 13.03 3.46 -9.12
C GLU A 293 12.71 2.00 -9.42
N LEU A 294 11.44 1.61 -9.51
CA LEU A 294 11.02 0.21 -9.74
C LEU A 294 10.25 0.02 -11.05
N SER A 295 9.80 1.12 -11.65
CA SER A 295 9.05 1.09 -12.92
C SER A 295 9.75 0.32 -14.05
N TRP A 296 11.10 0.26 -14.05
CA TRP A 296 11.90 -0.43 -15.06
C TRP A 296 11.62 -1.93 -15.17
N MET A 297 11.00 -2.53 -14.16
CA MET A 297 10.59 -3.93 -14.18
C MET A 297 9.45 -4.21 -15.17
N THR A 298 8.74 -3.16 -15.63
CA THR A 298 7.72 -3.25 -16.69
C THR A 298 8.18 -2.58 -17.98
N PRO A 299 7.66 -3.03 -19.15
CA PRO A 299 7.84 -2.30 -20.41
C PRO A 299 7.33 -0.85 -20.35
N LEU A 300 6.28 -0.58 -19.54
CA LEU A 300 5.67 0.74 -19.40
C LEU A 300 6.57 1.75 -18.66
N GLY A 301 7.44 1.26 -17.75
CA GLY A 301 8.36 2.12 -17.00
C GLY A 301 9.67 2.44 -17.73
N LEU A 302 9.84 1.97 -18.96
CA LEU A 302 10.94 2.35 -19.85
C LEU A 302 10.69 3.69 -20.59
N ASN A 303 9.92 4.59 -19.99
CA ASN A 303 9.68 5.91 -20.55
C ASN A 303 10.90 6.85 -20.36
N LEU A 304 10.95 7.91 -21.16
CA LEU A 304 12.08 8.83 -21.19
C LEU A 304 12.27 9.60 -19.88
N ASP A 305 11.18 9.90 -19.16
CA ASP A 305 11.24 10.69 -17.94
C ASP A 305 11.80 9.86 -16.77
N HIS A 306 11.43 8.59 -16.66
CA HIS A 306 12.00 7.66 -15.68
C HIS A 306 13.48 7.40 -15.97
N ARG A 307 13.87 7.25 -17.24
CA ARG A 307 15.29 7.17 -17.63
C ARG A 307 16.06 8.42 -17.21
N ARG A 308 15.52 9.62 -17.43
CA ARG A 308 16.16 10.87 -17.01
C ARG A 308 16.32 10.95 -15.49
N ALA A 309 15.30 10.55 -14.73
CA ALA A 309 15.35 10.52 -13.27
C ALA A 309 16.44 9.55 -12.77
N ARG A 310 16.50 8.34 -13.31
CA ARG A 310 17.59 7.38 -13.03
C ARG A 310 18.96 7.95 -13.37
N GLN A 311 19.13 8.55 -14.55
CA GLN A 311 20.39 9.18 -14.95
C GLN A 311 20.81 10.33 -14.02
N ALA A 312 19.85 11.16 -13.57
CA ALA A 312 20.13 12.22 -12.61
C ALA A 312 20.60 11.65 -11.27
N ARG A 313 19.93 10.61 -10.76
CA ARG A 313 20.35 9.90 -9.54
C ARG A 313 21.74 9.29 -9.69
N ARG A 314 22.00 8.58 -10.79
CA ARG A 314 23.33 8.01 -11.10
C ARG A 314 24.43 9.06 -11.19
N ASN A 315 24.14 10.20 -11.81
CA ASN A 315 25.11 11.30 -11.87
C ASN A 315 25.46 11.84 -10.47
N SER A 316 24.53 11.80 -9.51
CA SER A 316 24.80 12.16 -8.12
C SER A 316 25.71 11.17 -7.40
N TRP A 317 25.80 9.92 -7.87
CA TRP A 317 26.63 8.86 -7.29
C TRP A 317 28.09 8.85 -7.75
N ARG A 318 28.50 9.68 -8.72
CA ARG A 318 29.87 9.62 -9.27
C ARG A 318 30.97 9.73 -8.22
N ALA A 319 30.80 10.63 -7.24
CA ALA A 319 31.77 10.81 -6.16
C ALA A 319 31.78 9.63 -5.16
N GLU A 320 30.66 8.90 -5.06
CA GLU A 320 30.55 7.70 -4.22
C GLU A 320 31.16 6.49 -4.90
N ILE A 321 30.87 6.28 -6.19
CA ILE A 321 31.51 5.25 -7.02
C ILE A 321 33.04 5.40 -7.00
N SER A 322 33.57 6.62 -7.16
CA SER A 322 35.02 6.85 -7.08
C SER A 322 35.62 6.56 -5.70
N ARG A 323 34.83 6.65 -4.61
CA ARG A 323 35.29 6.26 -3.28
C ARG A 323 35.29 4.73 -3.14
N ASP A 324 34.21 4.06 -3.55
CA ASP A 324 34.11 2.60 -3.56
C ASP A 324 35.29 1.96 -4.32
N GLU A 325 35.63 2.51 -5.50
CA GLU A 325 36.77 2.05 -6.30
C GLU A 325 38.13 2.27 -5.61
N GLN A 326 38.30 3.35 -4.85
CA GLN A 326 39.53 3.62 -4.11
C GLN A 326 39.69 2.67 -2.91
N ASP A 327 38.60 2.43 -2.18
CA ASP A 327 38.56 1.53 -1.03
C ASP A 327 38.86 0.07 -1.44
N ASP A 328 38.45 -0.31 -2.65
CA ASP A 328 38.77 -1.60 -3.26
C ASP A 328 40.24 -1.79 -3.58
N LEU A 329 40.85 -0.79 -4.21
CA LEU A 329 42.27 -0.80 -4.52
C LEU A 329 43.10 -0.87 -3.23
N GLY A 330 42.68 -0.18 -2.18
CA GLY A 330 43.29 -0.27 -0.86
C GLY A 330 43.15 -1.66 -0.24
N SER A 331 41.95 -2.25 -0.29
CA SER A 331 41.65 -3.55 0.30
C SER A 331 42.38 -4.71 -0.39
N THR A 332 42.48 -4.68 -1.71
CA THR A 332 43.21 -5.68 -2.50
C THR A 332 44.72 -5.61 -2.26
N GLN A 333 45.31 -4.42 -2.15
CA GLN A 333 46.72 -4.25 -1.80
C GLN A 333 47.03 -4.74 -0.37
N ALA A 334 46.18 -4.45 0.60
CA ALA A 334 46.35 -4.90 1.97
C ALA A 334 46.24 -6.44 2.11
N ARG A 335 45.40 -7.09 1.31
CA ARG A 335 45.22 -8.55 1.32
C ARG A 335 46.31 -9.34 0.61
N GLY A 336 46.88 -8.80 -0.48
CA GLY A 336 47.98 -9.45 -1.20
C GLY A 336 49.21 -9.74 -0.31
N ALA A 337 49.35 -9.04 0.82
CA ALA A 337 50.38 -9.31 1.81
C ALA A 337 50.04 -10.45 2.79
N ASN A 338 48.76 -10.82 2.96
CA ASN A 338 48.28 -11.72 4.01
C ASN A 338 47.69 -13.06 3.48
N GLU A 339 47.44 -13.19 2.17
CA GLU A 339 46.75 -14.35 1.58
C GLU A 339 47.59 -15.64 1.52
N LYS A 340 48.89 -15.60 1.85
CA LYS A 340 49.74 -16.81 1.88
C LYS A 340 49.50 -17.73 3.09
N ALA A 341 48.71 -17.32 4.08
CA ALA A 341 48.59 -18.05 5.35
C ALA A 341 47.35 -18.94 5.52
N PHE A 342 46.36 -18.88 4.61
CA PHE A 342 45.03 -19.49 4.84
C PHE A 342 44.49 -20.35 3.69
N SER A 343 45.36 -20.98 2.89
CA SER A 343 44.95 -21.94 1.84
C SER A 343 44.63 -23.32 2.43
N GLY A 344 43.53 -23.42 3.17
CA GLY A 344 42.95 -24.70 3.59
C GLY A 344 41.85 -25.13 2.62
N ALA A 345 42.07 -26.24 1.91
CA ALA A 345 41.21 -27.18 1.15
C ALA A 345 39.76 -26.85 0.66
N ALA A 346 39.16 -25.68 0.89
CA ALA A 346 37.83 -25.30 0.38
C ALA A 346 37.95 -24.59 -0.98
N ALA A 347 38.34 -25.34 -2.01
CA ALA A 347 38.72 -24.80 -3.32
C ALA A 347 37.55 -24.41 -4.24
N ASP A 348 36.29 -24.62 -3.84
CA ASP A 348 35.13 -24.45 -4.75
C ASP A 348 34.30 -23.17 -4.50
N ASP A 349 34.49 -22.49 -3.36
CA ASP A 349 33.71 -21.27 -3.02
C ASP A 349 34.38 -19.96 -3.47
N SER A 350 35.54 -20.01 -4.16
CA SER A 350 36.25 -18.79 -4.56
C SER A 350 35.43 -17.94 -5.54
N LYS A 351 34.67 -18.59 -6.42
CA LYS A 351 33.80 -17.92 -7.39
C LYS A 351 32.64 -17.21 -6.69
N LEU A 352 31.94 -17.89 -5.78
CA LEU A 352 30.87 -17.28 -4.99
C LEU A 352 31.39 -16.13 -4.12
N GLY A 353 32.59 -16.27 -3.54
CA GLY A 353 33.25 -15.21 -2.78
C GLY A 353 33.74 -14.02 -3.62
N GLU A 354 33.88 -14.17 -4.93
CA GLU A 354 34.10 -13.08 -5.87
C GLU A 354 32.77 -12.42 -6.26
N ASP A 355 31.75 -13.22 -6.58
CA ASP A 355 30.41 -12.74 -6.94
C ASP A 355 29.74 -11.97 -5.79
N LEU A 356 29.88 -12.44 -4.55
CA LEU A 356 29.36 -11.77 -3.34
C LEU A 356 30.16 -10.53 -2.93
N ARG A 357 31.39 -10.33 -3.45
CA ARG A 357 32.26 -9.23 -3.03
C ARG A 357 31.80 -7.86 -3.53
N GLY A 358 31.07 -7.85 -4.66
CA GLY A 358 30.50 -6.64 -5.26
C GLY A 358 29.10 -6.28 -4.77
N LEU A 359 28.33 -7.28 -4.30
CA LEU A 359 26.92 -7.12 -3.93
C LEU A 359 26.72 -6.02 -2.87
N GLY A 360 25.93 -5.01 -3.24
CA GLY A 360 25.59 -3.86 -2.39
C GLY A 360 26.41 -2.59 -2.64
N ARG A 361 27.39 -2.60 -3.56
CA ARG A 361 28.16 -1.40 -3.91
C ARG A 361 27.42 -0.48 -4.85
N VAL A 362 27.71 0.82 -4.76
CA VAL A 362 27.07 1.83 -5.61
C VAL A 362 27.51 1.67 -7.08
N SER A 363 28.73 1.17 -7.32
CA SER A 363 29.22 0.79 -8.67
C SER A 363 28.33 -0.25 -9.34
N ASP A 364 27.87 -1.25 -8.59
CA ASP A 364 27.15 -2.41 -9.10
C ASP A 364 25.70 -2.04 -9.39
N VAL A 365 25.08 -1.28 -8.48
CA VAL A 365 23.77 -0.66 -8.72
C VAL A 365 23.84 0.26 -9.95
N ASN A 366 24.91 1.05 -10.11
CA ASN A 366 25.09 1.90 -11.29
C ASN A 366 25.21 1.08 -12.59
N SER A 367 25.98 -0.01 -12.58
CA SER A 367 26.13 -0.93 -13.71
C SER A 367 24.79 -1.58 -14.09
N MET A 368 24.03 -2.05 -13.10
CA MET A 368 22.69 -2.61 -13.32
C MET A 368 21.75 -1.57 -13.97
N LEU A 369 21.74 -0.32 -13.48
CA LEU A 369 20.92 0.73 -14.07
C LEU A 369 21.37 1.10 -15.50
N GLU A 370 22.67 0.99 -15.83
CA GLU A 370 23.16 1.12 -17.22
C GLU A 370 22.61 0.02 -18.12
N GLN A 371 22.59 -1.22 -17.64
CA GLN A 371 22.04 -2.33 -18.40
C GLN A 371 20.54 -2.16 -18.63
N ILE A 372 19.79 -1.74 -17.61
CA ILE A 372 18.38 -1.35 -17.71
C ILE A 372 18.20 -0.25 -18.77
N ASP A 373 18.96 0.84 -18.65
CA ASP A 373 18.88 1.95 -19.58
C ASP A 373 19.43 1.61 -20.98
N SER A 374 20.20 0.56 -21.16
CA SER A 374 20.68 0.14 -22.49
C SER A 374 19.59 -0.51 -23.35
N GLY A 375 18.45 -0.88 -22.74
CA GLY A 375 17.38 -1.64 -23.40
C GLY A 375 17.71 -3.12 -23.61
N ARG A 376 18.83 -3.61 -23.07
CA ARG A 376 19.22 -5.03 -23.09
C ARG A 376 18.64 -5.83 -21.93
N PHE A 377 18.08 -5.14 -20.94
CA PHE A 377 17.49 -5.78 -19.78
C PHE A 377 16.13 -6.40 -20.13
N ILE A 378 15.97 -7.70 -19.87
CA ILE A 378 14.71 -8.41 -20.13
C ILE A 378 13.75 -8.04 -19.00
N CYS A 379 12.80 -7.17 -19.31
CA CYS A 379 11.66 -6.90 -18.42
C CYS A 379 10.84 -8.20 -18.26
N TRP A 380 10.09 -8.34 -17.16
CA TRP A 380 9.15 -9.45 -17.02
C TRP A 380 8.11 -9.36 -18.15
N PRO A 381 8.16 -10.24 -19.17
CA PRO A 381 7.46 -10.01 -20.43
C PRO A 381 5.94 -10.10 -20.27
N SER A 382 5.48 -10.86 -19.26
CA SER A 382 4.07 -11.02 -18.91
C SER A 382 3.55 -9.98 -17.91
N LEU A 383 4.44 -9.19 -17.28
CA LEU A 383 4.07 -8.22 -16.26
C LEU A 383 3.47 -6.98 -16.92
N GLN A 384 2.16 -6.84 -16.80
CA GLN A 384 1.41 -5.76 -17.45
C GLN A 384 1.38 -4.50 -16.60
N LYS A 385 1.39 -4.66 -15.27
CA LYS A 385 1.22 -3.57 -14.32
C LYS A 385 2.11 -3.76 -13.09
N ILE A 386 2.80 -2.69 -12.73
CA ILE A 386 3.33 -2.49 -11.38
C ILE A 386 2.63 -1.29 -10.77
N SER A 387 2.04 -1.47 -9.59
CA SER A 387 1.53 -0.36 -8.79
C SER A 387 2.48 -0.13 -7.64
N LEU A 388 2.93 1.11 -7.47
CA LEU A 388 3.75 1.51 -6.33
C LEU A 388 2.86 2.34 -5.40
N HIS A 389 2.61 1.85 -4.20
CA HIS A 389 1.69 2.50 -3.25
C HIS A 389 2.48 3.26 -2.19
N ASP A 390 2.68 4.56 -2.39
CA ASP A 390 3.21 5.44 -1.34
C ASP A 390 2.04 6.00 -0.50
N ASP A 391 2.07 5.75 0.80
CA ASP A 391 1.13 6.30 1.79
C ASP A 391 1.10 7.85 1.72
N SER A 392 2.17 8.49 1.24
CA SER A 392 2.29 9.95 1.17
C SER A 392 1.54 10.62 0.01
N GLU A 393 1.09 9.88 -1.01
CA GLU A 393 0.65 10.47 -2.28
C GLU A 393 -0.87 10.73 -2.41
N ILE A 394 -1.72 10.17 -1.55
CA ILE A 394 -3.17 10.39 -1.66
C ILE A 394 -3.62 11.54 -0.77
N GLY A 395 -3.70 12.74 -1.35
CA GLY A 395 -4.35 13.92 -0.73
C GLY A 395 -3.43 15.06 -0.32
N ARG A 396 -2.25 15.22 -0.95
CA ARG A 396 -1.48 16.46 -0.77
C ARG A 396 -2.39 17.65 -1.08
N HIS A 397 -2.35 18.70 -0.23
CA HIS A 397 -3.02 19.96 -0.55
C HIS A 397 -2.57 20.36 -1.97
N PRO A 398 -3.45 20.88 -2.86
CA PRO A 398 -3.08 21.16 -4.25
C PRO A 398 -1.76 21.93 -4.39
N THR A 399 -1.45 22.82 -3.45
CA THR A 399 -0.19 23.57 -3.36
C THR A 399 1.04 22.70 -3.05
N ALA A 400 0.91 21.67 -2.21
CA ALA A 400 2.00 20.74 -1.89
C ALA A 400 2.26 19.77 -3.05
N GLU A 401 1.20 19.37 -3.78
CA GLU A 401 1.35 18.59 -5.02
C GLU A 401 2.02 19.42 -6.11
N LEU A 402 1.61 20.69 -6.26
CA LEU A 402 2.27 21.61 -7.18
C LEU A 402 3.73 21.88 -6.81
N ARG A 403 4.10 21.99 -5.52
CA ARG A 403 5.51 22.13 -5.11
C ARG A 403 6.35 20.86 -5.35
N ARG A 404 5.74 19.69 -5.26
CA ARG A 404 6.39 18.41 -5.58
C ARG A 404 6.66 18.27 -7.07
N LEU A 405 5.64 18.58 -7.89
CA LEU A 405 5.73 18.54 -9.35
C LEU A 405 6.60 19.68 -9.91
N PHE A 406 6.70 20.80 -9.19
CA PHE A 406 7.48 21.96 -9.55
C PHE A 406 8.31 22.46 -8.34
N PRO A 407 9.44 21.80 -8.03
CA PRO A 407 10.33 22.24 -6.96
C PRO A 407 10.85 23.64 -7.29
N THR A 408 10.48 24.64 -6.49
CA THR A 408 11.12 25.95 -6.57
C THR A 408 12.44 25.84 -5.83
N ASP A 409 13.56 25.80 -6.56
CA ASP A 409 14.90 25.91 -5.98
C ASP A 409 15.04 27.25 -5.24
N THR A 410 14.72 27.27 -3.95
CA THR A 410 14.92 28.43 -3.07
C THR A 410 16.23 28.37 -2.29
N THR A 411 17.09 27.38 -2.54
CA THR A 411 18.45 27.35 -1.97
C THR A 411 19.46 27.98 -2.94
N SER A 412 19.34 29.29 -3.08
CA SER A 412 20.44 30.18 -3.47
C SER A 412 20.45 31.34 -2.48
N LYS A 413 21.23 31.16 -1.41
CA LYS A 413 21.85 32.24 -0.65
C LYS A 413 23.31 31.88 -0.46
#